data_AF-X1JSX0-F1
#
_entry.id   AF-X1JSX0-F1
#
_cell.length_a   1.000
_cell.length_b   1.000
_cell.length_c   1.000
_cell.angle_alpha   90.00
_cell.angle_beta   90.00
_cell.angle_gamma   90.00
#
_symmetry.space_group_name_H-M   'P 1'
#
loop_
_entity.id
_entity.type
_entity.pdbx_description
1 polymer ?
#
loop_
_entity_poly.entity_id
_entity_poly.type
_entity_poly.pdbx_seq_one_letter_code
_entity_poly.pdbx_strand_id
1 'polypeptide(L)' 'MVKIPQVGQKGLTFRADFVDGVEKFRNDHSELGLTSTPEAIRYAWNNFVAEYNRLKHIIETHH' A
#
# COMPACT_ATOMS: atom_id res chain seq x y z
N MET A 1 15.13 -14.24 -17.42
CA MET A 1 14.43 -13.10 -18.07
C MET A 1 14.44 -11.92 -17.13
N VAL A 2 15.11 -10.82 -17.50
CA VAL A 2 15.10 -9.57 -16.72
C VAL A 2 13.83 -8.80 -17.09
N LYS A 3 12.93 -8.57 -16.13
CA LYS A 3 11.74 -7.73 -16.35
C LYS A 3 12.19 -6.28 -16.44
N ILE A 4 12.12 -5.70 -17.65
CA ILE A 4 12.29 -4.26 -17.85
C ILE A 4 11.06 -3.57 -17.23
N PRO A 5 11.23 -2.60 -16.30
CA PRO A 5 10.10 -1.86 -15.74
C PRO A 5 9.31 -1.18 -16.85
N GLN A 6 7.99 -1.32 -16.84
CA GLN A 6 7.15 -0.61 -17.81
C GLN A 6 7.14 0.90 -17.53
N VAL A 7 6.88 1.71 -18.56
CA VAL A 7 6.74 3.17 -18.44
C VAL A 7 5.71 3.47 -17.34
N GLY A 8 6.14 4.13 -16.27
CA GLY A 8 5.32 4.46 -15.09
C GLY A 8 5.55 3.58 -13.86
N GLN A 9 6.27 2.46 -13.96
CA GLN A 9 6.71 1.71 -12.79
C GLN A 9 7.91 2.40 -12.15
N LYS A 10 7.67 3.08 -11.03
CA LYS A 10 8.72 3.61 -10.15
C LYS A 10 8.96 2.63 -9.02
N GLY A 11 10.21 2.22 -8.85
CA GLY A 11 10.64 1.39 -7.73
C GLY A 11 10.85 2.23 -6.47
N LEU A 12 10.49 1.69 -5.32
CA LEU A 12 10.85 2.22 -4.01
C LEU A 12 11.70 1.18 -3.30
N THR A 13 12.77 1.63 -2.64
CA THR A 13 13.61 0.76 -1.82
C THR A 13 13.16 0.85 -0.37
N PHE A 14 12.92 -0.30 0.24
CA PHE A 14 12.56 -0.41 1.66
C PHE A 14 13.59 -1.26 2.38
N ARG A 15 13.61 -1.13 3.72
CA ARG A 15 14.36 -2.06 4.56
C ARG A 15 13.70 -3.45 4.52
N ALA A 16 14.50 -4.49 4.72
CA ALA A 16 14.03 -5.88 4.67
C ALA A 16 12.94 -6.17 5.72
N ASP A 17 13.11 -5.67 6.95
CA ASP A 17 12.15 -5.81 8.05
C ASP A 17 10.75 -5.29 7.70
N PHE A 18 10.68 -4.19 6.95
CA PHE A 18 9.42 -3.65 6.45
C PHE A 18 8.77 -4.58 5.43
N VAL A 19 9.55 -5.11 4.48
CA VAL A 19 9.05 -6.03 3.47
C VAL A 19 8.53 -7.31 4.13
N ASP A 20 9.28 -7.87 5.08
CA ASP A 20 8.89 -9.05 5.84
C ASP A 20 7.57 -8.82 6.60
N GLY A 21 7.39 -7.63 7.18
CA GLY A 21 6.14 -7.24 7.83
C GLY A 21 4.95 -7.19 6.86
N VAL A 22 5.13 -6.66 5.65
CA VAL A 22 4.07 -6.62 4.62
C VAL A 22 3.73 -8.03 4.15
N GLU A 23 4.73 -8.88 3.94
CA GLU A 23 4.50 -10.28 3.53
C GLU A 23 3.77 -11.07 4.61
N LYS A 24 4.17 -10.90 5.88
CA LYS A 24 3.47 -11.49 7.02
C LYS A 24 2.02 -11.03 7.08
N PHE A 25 1.77 -9.72 6.99
CA PHE A 25 0.41 -9.18 6.97
C PHE A 25 -0.43 -9.80 5.83
N ARG A 26 0.12 -9.84 4.61
CA ARG A 26 -0.58 -10.44 3.46
C ARG A 26 -0.94 -11.91 3.72
N ASN A 27 -0.01 -12.68 4.29
CA ASN A 27 -0.22 -14.10 4.54
C ASN A 27 -1.21 -14.36 5.68
N ASP A 28 -1.16 -13.53 6.73
CA ASP A 28 -2.06 -13.63 7.89
C ASP A 28 -3.50 -13.16 7.54
N HIS A 29 -3.65 -12.32 6.51
CA HIS A 29 -4.93 -11.75 6.06
C HIS A 29 -5.35 -12.21 4.65
N SER A 30 -5.38 -13.53 4.45
CA SER A 30 -5.77 -14.14 3.16
C SER A 30 -7.18 -13.77 2.68
N GLU A 31 -8.08 -13.40 3.59
CA GLU A 31 -9.43 -12.92 3.31
C GLU A 31 -9.47 -11.66 2.45
N LEU A 32 -8.37 -10.89 2.42
CA LEU A 32 -8.25 -9.68 1.60
C LEU A 32 -7.94 -9.99 0.13
N GLY A 33 -7.61 -11.24 -0.22
CA GLY A 33 -7.35 -11.67 -1.60
C GLY A 33 -6.09 -11.05 -2.23
N LEU A 34 -5.18 -10.50 -1.42
CA LEU A 34 -3.96 -9.83 -1.88
C LEU A 34 -2.93 -10.86 -2.38
N THR A 35 -2.56 -10.78 -3.65
CA THR A 35 -1.72 -11.80 -4.32
C THR A 35 -0.22 -11.49 -4.30
N SER A 36 0.16 -10.25 -3.98
CA SER A 36 1.57 -9.82 -4.04
C SER A 36 1.90 -8.69 -3.05
N THR A 37 3.17 -8.57 -2.67
CA THR A 37 3.66 -7.49 -1.78
C THR A 37 3.35 -6.09 -2.36
N PRO A 38 3.56 -5.80 -3.66
CA PRO A 38 3.17 -4.53 -4.24
C PRO A 38 1.67 -4.24 -4.17
N GLU A 39 0.83 -5.28 -4.22
CA GLU A 39 -0.62 -5.14 -4.09
C GLU A 39 -1.02 -4.79 -2.66
N ALA A 40 -0.43 -5.45 -1.66
CA ALA A 40 -0.62 -5.12 -0.25
C ALA A 40 -0.20 -3.68 0.06
N ILE A 41 0.92 -3.21 -0.49
CA ILE A 41 1.37 -1.81 -0.35
C ILE A 41 0.37 -0.84 -0.98
N ARG A 42 -0.13 -1.14 -2.19
CA ARG A 42 -1.14 -0.31 -2.87
C ARG A 42 -2.44 -0.23 -2.08
N TYR A 43 -2.89 -1.36 -1.54
CA TYR A 43 -4.07 -1.42 -0.68
C TYR A 43 -3.91 -0.53 0.55
N ALA A 44 -2.78 -0.63 1.26
CA ALA A 44 -2.50 0.20 2.43
C ALA A 44 -2.46 1.70 2.08
N TRP A 45 -1.79 2.07 0.99
CA TRP A 45 -1.70 3.47 0.54
C TRP A 45 -3.08 4.07 0.23
N ASN A 46 -3.93 3.33 -0.50
CA ASN A 46 -5.25 3.82 -0.87
C ASN A 46 -6.14 4.04 0.37
N ASN A 47 -6.06 3.15 1.37
CA ASN A 47 -6.79 3.31 2.63
C ASN A 47 -6.29 4.53 3.41
N PHE A 48 -4.96 4.71 3.50
CA PHE A 48 -4.37 5.89 4.13
C PHE A 48 -4.85 7.20 3.48
N VAL A 49 -4.82 7.27 2.14
CA VAL A 49 -5.27 8.47 1.40
C VAL A 49 -6.77 8.72 1.60
N ALA A 50 -7.60 7.67 1.56
CA ALA A 50 -9.03 7.80 1.78
C ALA A 50 -9.34 8.35 3.18
N GLU A 51 -8.67 7.83 4.20
CA GLU A 51 -8.84 8.28 5.58
C GLU A 51 -8.35 9.72 5.78
N TYR A 52 -7.19 10.07 5.21
CA TYR A 52 -6.69 11.44 5.23
C TYR A 52 -7.68 12.43 4.62
N ASN A 53 -8.25 12.10 3.44
CA ASN A 53 -9.22 12.96 2.78
C ASN A 53 -10.53 13.10 3.58
N ARG A 54 -10.99 12.02 4.21
CA ARG A 54 -12.14 12.04 5.11
C ARG A 54 -11.91 12.98 6.29
N LEU A 55 -10.76 12.87 6.95
CA LEU A 55 -10.40 13.73 8.09
C LEU A 55 -10.25 15.19 7.69
N LYS A 56 -9.59 15.45 6.56
CA LYS A 56 -9.46 16.81 6.01
C LYS A 56 -10.83 17.45 5.77
N HIS A 57 -11.76 16.72 5.14
CA HIS A 57 -13.12 17.22 4.89
C HIS A 57 -13.88 17.54 6.18
N ILE A 58 -13.75 16.71 7.23
CA ILE A 58 -14.37 16.97 8.53
C ILE A 58 -13.84 18.27 9.14
N ILE A 59 -12.52 18.47 9.12
CA ILE A 59 -11.89 19.69 9.64
C ILE A 59 -12.38 20.91 8.85
N GLU A 60 -12.40 20.85 7.53
CA GLU A 60 -12.81 21.99 6.68
C GLU A 60 -14.32 22.32 6.76
N THR A 61 -15.17 21.38 7.18
CA THR A 61 -16.64 21.59 7.26
C THR A 61 -17.10 22.01 8.66
N HIS A 62 -16.28 21.80 9.70
CA HIS A 62 -16.60 22.12 11.10
C HIS A 62 -15.78 23.31 11.65
N HIS A 63 -15.04 24.02 10.80
CA HIS A 63 -14.40 25.30 11.06
C HIS A 63 -15.06 26.40 10.21
#